data_AF-A0A523Y175-F1
#
_entry.id   AF-A0A523Y175-F1
#
_cell.length_a   1.000
_cell.length_b   1.000
_cell.length_c   1.000
_cell.angle_alpha   90.00
_cell.angle_beta   90.00
_cell.angle_gamma   90.00
#
_symmetry.space_group_name_H-M   'P 1'
#
loop_
_entity.id
_entity.type
_entity.pdbx_description
1 polymer ?
#
loop_
_entity_poly.entity_id
_entity_poly.type
_entity_poly.pdbx_seq_one_letter_code
_entity_poly.pdbx_strand_id
1 'polypeptide(L)' 'MRKLLISVLVAVFTLGFVGAAAADTVAEIIKRGELRVACQTQGPPMSFVDRKGKRSGAVIEIARLMAKEMGVKV' A
#
# COMPACT_ATOMS: atom_id res chain seq x y z
N MET A 1 -30.31 27.32 -14.57
CA MET A 1 -28.88 27.68 -14.76
C MET A 1 -28.01 27.60 -13.50
N ARG A 2 -28.42 28.13 -12.34
CA ARG A 2 -27.58 28.11 -11.12
C ARG A 2 -27.20 26.71 -10.62
N LYS A 3 -28.10 25.73 -10.72
CA LYS A 3 -27.82 24.32 -10.35
C LYS A 3 -26.83 23.64 -11.30
N LEU A 4 -26.89 23.96 -12.59
CA LEU A 4 -25.97 23.43 -13.60
C LEU A 4 -24.54 23.94 -13.37
N LEU A 5 -24.39 25.23 -13.04
CA LEU A 5 -23.10 25.83 -12.68
C LEU A 5 -22.47 25.20 -11.44
N ILE A 6 -23.28 24.89 -10.41
CA ILE A 6 -22.79 24.22 -9.20
C ILE A 6 -22.34 22.78 -9.53
N SER A 7 -23.10 22.04 -10.34
CA SER A 7 -22.72 20.68 -10.75
C SER A 7 -21.41 20.65 -11.55
N VAL A 8 -21.20 21.62 -12.44
CA VAL A 8 -19.93 21.74 -13.19
C VAL A 8 -18.77 22.09 -12.26
N LEU A 9 -18.98 23.00 -11.31
CA LEU A 9 -17.94 23.37 -10.36
C LEU A 9 -17.51 22.20 -9.46
N VAL A 10 -18.47 21.40 -8.98
CA VAL A 10 -18.19 20.19 -8.19
C VAL A 10 -17.43 19.15 -9.02
N ALA A 11 -17.83 18.94 -10.28
CA ALA A 11 -17.15 18.00 -11.17
C ALA A 11 -15.71 18.42 -11.49
N VAL A 12 -15.44 19.72 -11.67
CA VAL A 12 -14.09 20.24 -11.88
C VAL A 12 -13.25 20.11 -10.60
N PHE A 13 -13.85 20.34 -9.43
CA PHE A 13 -13.15 20.23 -8.15
C PHE A 13 -12.72 18.79 -7.84
N THR A 14 -13.52 17.78 -8.20
CA THR A 14 -13.18 16.37 -7.97
C THR A 14 -12.09 15.85 -8.91
N LEU A 15 -12.00 16.39 -10.14
CA LEU A 15 -10.94 16.04 -11.09
C LEU A 15 -9.53 16.49 -10.62
N GLY A 16 -9.44 17.53 -9.79
CA GLY A 16 -8.17 18.02 -9.24
C GLY A 16 -7.54 17.13 -8.17
N PHE A 17 -8.24 16.12 -7.67
CA PHE A 17 -7.75 15.17 -6.66
C PHE A 17 -7.22 13.85 -7.25
N VAL A 18 -7.17 13.71 -8.58
CA VAL A 18 -6.55 12.55 -9.22
C VAL A 18 -5.02 12.74 -9.19
N GLY A 19 -4.40 12.33 -8.07
CA GLY A 19 -2.95 12.26 -7.97
C GLY A 19 -2.38 11.19 -8.90
N ALA A 20 -1.28 11.50 -9.59
CA ALA A 20 -0.56 10.51 -10.38
C ALA A 20 0.02 9.43 -9.46
N ALA A 21 -0.18 8.16 -9.80
CA ALA A 21 0.44 7.06 -9.09
C ALA A 21 1.96 7.08 -9.38
N ALA A 22 2.74 7.47 -8.38
CA ALA A 22 4.19 7.39 -8.41
C ALA A 22 4.64 6.22 -7.51
N ALA A 23 5.76 5.59 -7.87
CA ALA A 23 6.39 4.61 -7.00
C ALA A 23 6.96 5.33 -5.77
N ASP A 24 6.74 4.76 -4.59
CA ASP A 24 7.37 5.27 -3.38
C ASP A 24 8.89 5.13 -3.48
N THR A 25 9.60 6.20 -3.16
CA THR A 25 11.02 6.14 -2.84
C THR A 25 11.24 5.53 -1.46
N VAL A 26 12.44 5.00 -1.20
CA VAL A 26 12.79 4.47 0.14
C VAL A 26 12.59 5.52 1.23
N ALA A 27 12.92 6.78 0.96
CA ALA A 27 12.73 7.89 1.89
C ALA A 27 11.24 8.12 2.25
N GLU A 28 10.34 7.97 1.27
CA GLU A 28 8.89 8.09 1.50
C GLU A 28 8.35 6.92 2.32
N ILE A 29 8.86 5.70 2.11
CA ILE A 29 8.50 4.52 2.92
C ILE A 29 8.90 4.74 4.38
N ILE A 30 10.12 5.23 4.63
CA ILE A 30 10.62 5.53 5.98
C ILE A 30 9.78 6.65 6.62
N LYS A 31 9.54 7.75 5.87
CA LYS A 31 8.70 8.87 6.35
C LYS A 31 7.29 8.43 6.72
N ARG A 32 6.71 7.49 5.96
CA ARG A 32 5.39 6.92 6.25
C ARG A 32 5.40 5.99 7.47
N GLY A 33 6.54 5.36 7.76
CA GLY A 33 6.67 4.41 8.88
C GLY A 33 6.04 3.05 8.62
N GLU A 34 5.72 2.71 7.36
CA GLU A 34 5.09 1.45 6.97
C GLU A 34 5.56 0.97 5.59
N LEU A 35 6.16 -0.23 5.56
CA LEU A 35 6.48 -1.00 4.36
C LEU A 35 5.28 -1.88 3.99
N ARG A 36 4.71 -1.66 2.81
CA ARG A 36 3.54 -2.42 2.33
C ARG A 36 4.01 -3.41 1.27
N VAL A 37 3.80 -4.70 1.51
CA VAL A 37 4.22 -5.77 0.60
C VAL A 37 3.02 -6.62 0.21
N ALA A 38 2.73 -6.70 -1.09
CA ALA A 38 1.71 -7.59 -1.62
C ALA A 38 2.29 -9.00 -1.78
N CYS A 39 1.69 -9.98 -1.11
CA CYS A 39 2.13 -11.38 -1.16
C CYS A 39 0.98 -12.29 -1.56
N GLN A 40 1.22 -13.14 -2.57
CA GLN A 40 0.30 -14.20 -2.96
C GLN A 40 0.38 -15.33 -1.93
N THR A 41 -0.74 -15.79 -1.37
CA THR A 41 -0.75 -16.75 -0.23
C THR A 41 -1.03 -18.20 -0.65
N GLN A 42 -0.87 -18.53 -1.92
CA GLN A 42 -1.15 -19.87 -2.48
C GLN A 42 0.12 -20.65 -2.84
N GLY A 43 1.28 -20.24 -2.32
CA GLY A 43 2.56 -20.85 -2.66
C GLY A 43 3.41 -21.21 -1.45
N PRO A 44 3.01 -22.17 -0.59
CA PRO A 44 3.95 -22.77 0.37
C PRO A 44 5.16 -23.36 -0.36
N PRO A 45 6.39 -23.23 0.20
CA PRO A 45 6.76 -22.59 1.46
C PRO A 45 7.04 -21.07 1.34
N MET A 46 6.88 -20.48 0.15
CA MET A 46 7.29 -19.10 -0.13
C MET A 46 6.38 -18.06 0.53
N SER A 47 5.06 -18.21 0.39
CA SER A 47 4.06 -17.36 1.04
C SER A 47 2.72 -18.10 1.12
N PHE A 48 2.20 -18.24 2.33
CA PHE A 48 0.97 -18.95 2.64
C PHE A 48 0.30 -18.42 3.92
N VAL A 49 -0.92 -18.86 4.19
CA VAL A 49 -1.58 -18.63 5.48
C VAL A 49 -1.43 -19.88 6.33
N ASP A 50 -0.86 -19.74 7.53
CA ASP A 50 -0.64 -20.85 8.45
C ASP A 50 -1.95 -21.31 9.13
N ARG A 51 -1.87 -22.37 9.95
CA ARG A 51 -3.03 -22.90 10.69
C ARG A 51 -3.64 -21.92 11.70
N LYS A 52 -2.92 -20.85 12.07
CA LYS A 52 -3.37 -19.78 12.97
C LYS A 52 -3.96 -18.60 12.20
N GLY A 53 -4.13 -18.72 10.88
CA GLY A 53 -4.66 -17.65 10.03
C GLY A 53 -3.65 -16.52 9.76
N LYS A 54 -2.36 -16.72 10.03
CA LYS A 54 -1.32 -15.69 9.84
C LYS A 54 -0.58 -15.92 8.53
N ARG A 55 -0.19 -14.84 7.85
CA ARG A 55 0.73 -14.92 6.70
C ARG A 55 2.10 -15.42 7.17
N SER A 56 2.62 -16.44 6.50
CA SER A 56 3.90 -17.09 6.79
C SER A 56 4.59 -17.53 5.50
N GLY A 57 5.85 -17.95 5.59
CA GLY A 57 6.68 -18.37 4.47
C GLY A 57 7.92 -17.50 4.27
N ALA A 58 8.84 -17.99 3.45
CA ALA A 58 10.16 -17.38 3.27
C ALA A 58 10.09 -15.89 2.86
N VAL A 59 9.22 -15.54 1.93
CA VAL A 59 9.09 -14.16 1.43
C VAL A 59 8.45 -13.24 2.49
N ILE A 60 7.58 -13.77 3.33
CA ILE A 60 6.99 -13.02 4.45
C ILE A 60 8.05 -12.68 5.50
N GLU A 61 8.94 -13.62 5.83
CA GLU A 61 10.03 -13.35 6.78
C GLU A 61 11.04 -12.35 6.21
N ILE A 62 11.37 -12.44 4.91
CA ILE A 62 12.22 -11.45 4.24
C ILE A 62 11.60 -10.05 4.32
N ALA A 63 10.31 -9.90 4.03
CA ALA A 63 9.62 -8.62 4.14
C ALA A 63 9.66 -8.06 5.58
N ARG A 64 9.51 -8.92 6.60
CA ARG A 64 9.65 -8.51 8.00
C ARG A 64 11.05 -8.06 8.37
N LEU A 65 12.07 -8.76 7.90
CA LEU A 65 13.46 -8.36 8.11
C LEU A 65 13.74 -7.02 7.45
N MET A 66 13.31 -6.82 6.20
CA MET A 66 13.46 -5.53 5.51
C MET A 66 12.82 -4.39 6.31
N ALA A 67 11.57 -4.55 6.73
CA ALA A 67 10.89 -3.52 7.52
C ALA A 67 11.58 -3.23 8.86
N LYS A 68 12.07 -4.28 9.53
CA LYS A 68 12.83 -4.15 10.78
C LYS A 68 14.12 -3.35 10.58
N GLU A 69 14.91 -3.66 9.55
CA GLU A 69 16.15 -2.93 9.24
C GLU A 69 15.87 -1.49 8.81
N MET A 70 14.74 -1.24 8.15
CA MET A 70 14.27 0.10 7.80
C MET A 70 13.68 0.88 8.99
N GLY A 71 13.44 0.24 10.14
CA GLY A 71 12.80 0.85 11.31
C GLY A 71 11.32 1.16 11.14
N VAL A 72 10.62 0.44 10.25
CA VAL A 72 9.20 0.66 9.91
C VAL A 72 8.33 -0.55 10.22
N LYS A 73 7.01 -0.37 10.20
CA LYS A 73 6.02 -1.46 10.34
C LYS A 73 5.85 -2.22 9.03
N VAL A 74 5.35 -3.45 9.10
CA VAL A 74 4.96 -4.30 7.95
C VAL A 74 3.68 -5.06 8.26
#